data_AF-A0A3S1GJ34-F1
#
_entry.id   AF-A0A3S1GJ34-F1
#
_cell.length_a   1.000
_cell.length_b   1.000
_cell.length_c   1.000
_cell.angle_alpha   90.00
_cell.angle_beta   90.00
_cell.angle_gamma   90.00
#
_symmetry.space_group_name_H-M   'P 1'
#
loop_
_entity.id
_entity.type
_entity.pdbx_description
1 polymer ?
#
loop_
_entity_poly.entity_id
_entity_poly.type
_entity_poly.pdbx_seq_one_letter_code
_entity_poly.pdbx_strand_id
1 'polypeptide(L)'
;VIEGVPQLSMLPAGSLLFFKGGVTLKVDGQNKPCRVAGQSIAEHVGAADLNATALLFPKEAKRLRGLVAWVEKPGVIRPGEEISIRVPEQWIYQP
;
A
#
# COMPACT_ATOMS: atom_id res chain seq x y z
N VAL A 1 2.93 -7.15 -6.68
CA VAL A 1 3.86 -6.07 -6.28
C VAL A 1 3.92 -5.09 -7.44
N ILE A 2 4.01 -3.79 -7.16
CA ILE A 2 4.10 -2.71 -8.17
C ILE A 2 5.51 -2.12 -8.08
N GLU A 3 6.11 -1.79 -9.22
CA GLU A 3 7.40 -1.11 -9.34
C GLU A 3 7.25 0.24 -10.07
N GLY A 4 8.31 1.06 -10.08
CA GLY A 4 8.29 2.35 -10.76
C GLY A 4 7.55 3.49 -10.03
N VAL A 5 7.08 3.25 -8.80
CA VAL A 5 6.38 4.26 -7.97
C VAL A 5 7.11 4.42 -6.62
N PRO A 6 8.15 5.29 -6.54
CA PRO A 6 9.04 5.37 -5.38
C PRO A 6 8.31 5.67 -4.05
N GLN A 7 7.24 6.46 -4.11
CA GLN A 7 6.46 6.85 -2.94
C GLN A 7 5.05 6.26 -2.98
N LEU A 8 4.91 4.97 -3.31
CA LEU A 8 3.62 4.29 -3.43
C LEU A 8 2.69 4.56 -2.24
N SER A 9 3.19 4.41 -1.01
CA SER A 9 2.40 4.65 0.22
C SER A 9 1.91 6.10 0.38
N MET A 10 2.40 7.04 -0.42
CA MET A 10 2.03 8.46 -0.36
C MET A 10 1.03 8.87 -1.46
N LEU A 11 0.57 7.95 -2.31
CA LEU A 11 -0.53 8.25 -3.21
C LEU A 11 -1.76 8.67 -2.40
N PRO A 12 -2.39 9.83 -2.72
CA PRO A 12 -3.53 10.31 -1.97
C PRO A 12 -4.75 9.41 -2.19
N ALA A 13 -5.68 9.47 -1.23
CA ALA A 13 -7.02 8.94 -1.41
C ALA A 13 -7.65 9.51 -2.69
N GLY A 14 -8.36 8.66 -3.42
CA GLY A 14 -8.94 9.00 -4.72
C GLY A 14 -8.01 8.81 -5.93
N SER A 15 -6.73 8.47 -5.73
CA SER A 15 -5.87 8.06 -6.86
C SER A 15 -6.44 6.83 -7.56
N LEU A 16 -6.43 6.82 -8.89
CA LEU A 16 -6.90 5.71 -9.71
C LEU A 16 -5.71 4.99 -10.35
N LEU A 17 -5.66 3.66 -10.18
CA LEU A 17 -4.70 2.77 -10.81
C LEU A 17 -5.43 2.03 -11.93
N PHE A 18 -5.12 2.38 -13.17
CA PHE A 18 -5.69 1.76 -14.36
C PHE A 18 -4.73 0.70 -14.88
N PHE A 19 -5.16 -0.56 -14.83
CA PHE A 19 -4.44 -1.67 -15.42
C PHE A 19 -4.78 -1.77 -16.91
N LYS A 20 -3.79 -2.10 -17.76
CA LYS A 20 -3.92 -2.15 -19.22
C LYS A 20 -5.08 -3.03 -19.73
N GLY A 21 -5.38 -4.12 -19.03
CA GLY A 21 -6.47 -5.06 -19.24
C GLY A 21 -7.84 -4.56 -18.75
N GLY A 22 -7.91 -3.34 -18.24
CA GLY A 22 -9.16 -2.62 -18.00
C GLY A 22 -9.69 -2.69 -16.56
N VAL A 23 -8.96 -3.30 -15.62
CA VAL A 23 -9.24 -3.24 -14.18
C VAL A 23 -8.87 -1.85 -13.65
N THR A 24 -9.70 -1.32 -12.75
CA THR A 24 -9.41 -0.05 -12.07
C THR A 24 -9.49 -0.25 -10.57
N LEU A 25 -8.45 0.17 -9.86
CA LEU A 25 -8.44 0.27 -8.41
C LEU A 25 -8.43 1.74 -7.98
N LYS A 26 -9.21 2.07 -6.96
CA LYS A 26 -9.24 3.42 -6.36
C LYS A 26 -8.61 3.38 -4.98
N VAL A 27 -7.56 4.17 -4.78
CA VAL A 27 -6.87 4.28 -3.48
C VAL A 27 -7.82 4.87 -2.45
N ASP A 28 -7.94 4.19 -1.32
CA ASP A 28 -8.69 4.66 -0.15
C ASP A 28 -7.77 5.37 0.84
N GLY A 29 -6.55 4.85 1.02
CA GLY A 29 -5.54 5.48 1.86
C GLY A 29 -4.35 4.57 2.17
N GLN A 30 -3.57 4.97 3.17
CA GLN A 30 -2.41 4.21 3.62
C GLN A 30 -2.82 2.93 4.35
N ASN A 31 -2.15 1.84 4.02
CA ASN A 31 -2.25 0.60 4.77
C ASN A 31 -1.49 0.74 6.09
N LYS A 32 -2.18 1.07 7.19
CA LYS A 32 -1.54 1.28 8.50
C LYS A 32 -0.80 0.01 8.94
N PRO A 33 0.46 0.12 9.43
CA PRO A 33 1.17 -1.04 9.93
C PRO A 33 0.61 -1.50 11.28
N CYS A 34 0.62 -2.81 11.52
CA CYS A 34 0.03 -3.44 12.70
C CYS A 34 0.98 -4.46 13.32
N ARG A 35 0.80 -4.71 14.63
CA ARG A 35 1.60 -5.69 15.38
C ARG A 35 1.45 -7.10 14.81
N VAL A 36 0.28 -7.47 14.29
CA VAL A 36 0.02 -8.79 13.68
C VAL A 36 0.97 -9.05 12.50
N ALA A 37 1.15 -8.08 11.62
CA ALA A 37 2.12 -8.18 10.53
C ALA A 37 3.57 -8.22 11.06
N GLY A 38 3.86 -7.44 12.10
CA GLY A 38 5.16 -7.47 12.77
C GLY A 38 5.49 -8.84 13.36
N GLN A 39 4.50 -9.52 13.96
CA GLN A 39 4.66 -10.85 14.50
C GLN A 39 4.98 -11.87 13.40
N SER A 40 4.24 -11.83 12.29
CA SER A 40 4.53 -12.69 11.13
C SER A 40 5.94 -12.46 10.57
N ILE A 41 6.42 -11.21 10.54
CA ILE A 41 7.80 -10.90 10.15
C ILE A 41 8.80 -11.47 11.15
N ALA A 42 8.57 -11.26 12.45
CA ALA A 42 9.46 -11.74 13.51
C ALA A 42 9.62 -13.27 13.47
N GLU A 43 8.53 -14.00 13.25
CA GLU A 43 8.53 -15.46 13.07
C GLU A 43 9.30 -15.86 11.80
N HIS A 44 9.04 -15.20 10.67
CA HIS A 44 9.66 -15.53 9.39
C HIS A 44 11.19 -15.34 9.40
N VAL A 45 11.69 -14.29 10.06
CA VAL A 45 13.13 -14.00 10.13
C VAL A 45 13.84 -14.72 11.29
N GLY A 46 13.11 -15.49 12.11
CA GLY A 46 13.67 -16.16 13.29
C GLY A 46 14.24 -15.16 14.31
N ALA A 47 13.51 -14.08 14.58
CA ALA A 47 14.00 -13.02 15.46
C ALA A 47 14.29 -13.53 16.89
N ALA A 48 15.40 -13.09 17.46
CA ALA A 48 15.81 -13.44 18.83
C ALA A 48 14.77 -13.02 19.90
N ASP A 49 14.11 -11.88 19.69
CA ASP A 49 12.97 -11.45 20.50
C ASP A 49 11.77 -11.16 19.60
N LEU A 50 10.86 -12.13 19.52
CA LEU A 50 9.65 -12.06 18.69
C LEU A 50 8.76 -10.87 19.05
N ASN A 51 8.62 -10.56 20.34
CA ASN A 51 7.74 -9.48 20.79
C ASN A 51 8.34 -8.11 20.48
N ALA A 52 9.65 -7.93 20.72
CA ALA A 52 10.33 -6.68 20.41
C ALA A 52 10.27 -6.39 18.90
N THR A 53 10.58 -7.37 18.05
CA THR A 53 10.50 -7.21 16.59
C THR A 53 9.07 -6.92 16.12
N ALA A 54 8.07 -7.61 16.68
CA ALA A 54 6.67 -7.38 16.34
C ALA A 54 6.19 -5.96 16.70
N LEU A 55 6.67 -5.40 17.81
CA LEU A 55 6.35 -4.03 18.25
C LEU A 55 7.16 -2.96 17.51
N LEU A 56 8.35 -3.31 17.02
CA LEU A 56 9.19 -2.42 16.23
C LEU A 56 8.59 -2.16 14.85
N PHE A 57 8.03 -3.18 14.20
CA PHE A 57 7.51 -3.06 12.85
C PHE A 57 6.48 -1.93 12.64
N PRO A 58 5.43 -1.74 13.48
CA PRO A 58 4.52 -0.61 13.33
C PRO A 58 5.16 0.78 13.39
N LYS A 59 6.28 0.90 14.11
CA LYS A 59 7.02 2.16 14.23
C LYS A 59 7.82 2.42 12.95
N GLU A 60 8.56 1.43 12.50
CA GLU A 60 9.47 1.54 11.34
C GLU A 60 8.73 1.54 10.00
N ALA A 61 7.64 0.78 9.87
CA ALA A 61 6.88 0.65 8.62
C ALA A 61 5.89 1.80 8.36
N LYS A 62 5.90 2.84 9.20
CA LYS A 62 5.01 4.00 9.04
C LYS A 62 5.27 4.66 7.68
N ARG A 63 4.21 4.84 6.88
CA ARG A 63 4.27 5.39 5.51
C ARG A 63 5.07 4.53 4.51
N LEU A 64 5.36 3.27 4.84
CA LEU A 64 6.13 2.36 3.97
C LEU A 64 5.37 1.05 3.66
N ARG A 65 4.18 0.84 4.24
CA ARG A 65 3.43 -0.42 4.12
C ARG A 65 2.41 -0.45 2.98
N GLY A 66 2.53 0.47 2.02
CA GLY A 66 1.66 0.54 0.85
C GLY A 66 0.27 1.10 1.17
N LEU A 67 -0.70 0.71 0.35
CA LEU A 67 -2.02 1.30 0.28
C LEU A 67 -3.12 0.25 0.47
N VAL A 68 -4.30 0.73 0.81
CA VAL A 68 -5.57 0.01 0.65
C VAL A 68 -6.38 0.68 -0.47
N ALA A 69 -7.14 -0.12 -1.21
CA ALA A 69 -7.88 0.33 -2.38
C ALA A 69 -9.19 -0.45 -2.55
N TRP A 70 -10.13 0.17 -3.24
CA TRP A 70 -11.39 -0.43 -3.68
C TRP A 70 -11.30 -0.88 -5.13
N VAL A 71 -12.05 -1.92 -5.48
CA VAL A 71 -12.24 -2.32 -6.88
C VAL A 71 -13.28 -1.39 -7.49
N GLU A 72 -12.81 -0.41 -8.27
CA GLU A 72 -13.67 0.53 -8.99
C GLU A 72 -14.27 -0.13 -10.24
N LYS A 73 -13.48 -0.95 -10.93
CA LYS A 73 -13.92 -1.76 -12.07
C LYS A 73 -13.32 -3.16 -11.99
N PRO A 74 -14.14 -4.22 -11.90
CA PRO A 74 -13.65 -5.59 -11.76
C PRO A 74 -13.09 -6.16 -13.07
N GLY A 75 -12.26 -7.20 -12.95
CA GLY A 75 -11.66 -7.93 -14.05
C GLY A 75 -10.46 -8.76 -13.58
N VAL A 76 -9.56 -9.13 -14.50
CA VAL A 76 -8.39 -9.96 -14.22
C VAL A 76 -7.11 -9.16 -14.43
N ILE A 77 -6.30 -9.03 -13.40
CA ILE A 77 -4.94 -8.46 -13.46
C ILE A 77 -3.94 -9.61 -13.66
N ARG A 78 -2.96 -9.43 -14.54
CA ARG A 78 -1.87 -10.39 -14.77
C ARG A 78 -0.51 -9.82 -14.35
N PRO A 79 0.45 -10.66 -13.94
CA PRO A 79 1.83 -10.21 -13.71
C PRO A 79 2.43 -9.53 -14.94
N GLY A 80 3.22 -8.47 -14.74
CA GLY A 80 3.86 -7.72 -15.81
C GLY A 80 2.96 -6.73 -16.55
N GLU A 81 1.71 -6.57 -16.11
CA GLU A 81 0.77 -5.63 -16.71
C GLU A 81 1.11 -4.18 -16.36
N GLU A 82 1.10 -3.31 -17.38
CA GLU A 82 1.33 -1.88 -17.20
C GLU A 82 0.19 -1.22 -16.42
N ILE A 83 0.55 -0.26 -15.58
CA ILE A 83 -0.37 0.49 -14.72
C ILE A 83 -0.20 1.98 -15.02
N SER A 84 -1.29 2.65 -15.38
CA SER A 84 -1.36 4.10 -15.47
C SER A 84 -1.97 4.65 -14.17
N ILE A 85 -1.28 5.56 -13.50
CA ILE A 85 -1.73 6.14 -12.23
C ILE A 85 -2.23 7.57 -12.46
N ARG A 86 -3.47 7.85 -12.07
CA ARG A 86 -4.02 9.21 -12.04
C ARG A 86 -4.14 9.68 -10.61
N VAL A 87 -3.34 10.69 -10.27
CA VAL A 87 -3.38 11.36 -8.97
C VAL A 87 -4.38 12.51 -9.05
N PRO A 88 -5.37 12.60 -8.15
CA PRO A 88 -6.28 13.74 -8.09
C PRO A 88 -5.52 15.02 -7.72
N GLU A 89 -6.10 16.17 -8.07
CA GLU A 89 -5.62 17.45 -7.55
C GLU A 89 -5.60 17.42 -6.02
N GLN A 90 -4.49 17.84 -5.42
CA GLN A 90 -4.35 17.89 -3.97
C GLN A 90 -4.56 19.31 -3.48
N TRP A 91 -5.55 19.49 -2.61
CA TRP A 91 -5.82 20.76 -1.95
C TRP A 91 -5.62 20.61 -0.44
N ILE A 92 -4.90 21.56 0.16
CA ILE A 92 -4.81 21.67 1.63
C ILE A 92 -5.98 22.53 2.08
N TYR A 93 -7.04 21.89 2.57
CA TYR A 93 -8.16 22.60 3.19
C TYR A 93 -7.69 23.27 4.48
N GLN A 94 -7.84 24.59 4.57
CA GLN A 94 -7.58 25.38 5.78
C GLN A 94 -8.93 25.72 6.42
N PRO A 95 -9.29 25.10 7.56
CA PRO A 95 -10.55 25.33 8.26
C PRO A 95 -10.60 26.67 9.00
#